data_AF-R8Z182-F1
#
_entry.id   AF-R8Z182-F1
#
_cell.length_a   1.000
_cell.length_b   1.000
_cell.length_c   1.000
_cell.angle_alpha   90.00
_cell.angle_beta   90.00
_cell.angle_gamma   90.00
#
_symmetry.space_group_name_H-M   'P 1'
#
loop_
_entity.id
_entity.type
_entity.pdbx_description
1 polymer ?
#
loop_
_entity_poly.entity_id
_entity_poly.type
_entity_poly.pdbx_seq_one_letter_code
_entity_poly.pdbx_strand_id
1 'polypeptide(L)'
;MKATQFIQDHGLERAREVVEGAPEWAIFWITQGEYHISMLSFPNMTGHHSFLISEVKRLVESVDLITKVGGLKDAKEEHVKWMHAPDLHTYRIGVSVERLEQAIADYESIYGEGNEQEK
;
A
#
# COMPACT_ATOMS: atom_id res chain seq x y z
N MET A 1 -4.33 2.14 -15.47
CA MET A 1 -4.15 2.75 -14.13
C MET A 1 -3.25 1.85 -13.30
N LYS A 2 -2.35 2.41 -12.49
CA LYS A 2 -1.54 1.67 -11.50
C LYS A 2 -2.29 1.57 -10.17
N ALA A 3 -1.96 0.61 -9.31
CA ALA A 3 -2.58 0.48 -7.99
C ALA A 3 -2.41 1.75 -7.12
N THR A 4 -1.27 2.43 -7.22
CA THR A 4 -1.03 3.72 -6.54
C THR A 4 -1.98 4.82 -7.02
N GLN A 5 -2.19 4.92 -8.34
CA GLN A 5 -3.14 5.88 -8.93
C GLN A 5 -4.58 5.58 -8.48
N PHE A 6 -4.94 4.30 -8.34
CA PHE A 6 -6.26 3.93 -7.83
C PHE A 6 -6.49 4.47 -6.40
N ILE A 7 -5.49 4.36 -5.52
CA ILE A 7 -5.57 4.90 -4.16
C ILE A 7 -5.60 6.44 -4.17
N GLN A 8 -4.87 7.08 -5.07
CA GLN A 8 -4.93 8.53 -5.25
C GLN A 8 -6.32 9.03 -5.68
N ASP A 9 -6.95 8.32 -6.61
CA ASP A 9 -8.23 8.73 -7.20
C ASP A 9 -9.43 8.39 -6.31
N HIS A 10 -9.38 7.25 -5.60
CA HIS A 10 -10.51 6.70 -4.85
C HIS A 10 -10.32 6.70 -3.32
N GLY A 11 -9.11 6.98 -2.84
CA GLY A 11 -8.77 7.00 -1.41
C GLY A 11 -8.39 5.64 -0.83
N LEU A 12 -7.77 5.69 0.36
CA LEU A 12 -7.28 4.51 1.10
C LEU A 12 -8.42 3.61 1.58
N GLU A 13 -9.54 4.19 2.03
CA GLU A 13 -10.70 3.42 2.51
C GLU A 13 -11.28 2.54 1.41
N ARG A 14 -11.37 3.04 0.18
CA ARG A 14 -11.81 2.23 -0.95
C ARG A 14 -10.85 1.09 -1.26
N ALA A 15 -9.54 1.32 -1.09
CA ALA A 15 -8.54 0.28 -1.24
C ALA A 15 -8.66 -0.81 -0.17
N ARG A 16 -8.98 -0.45 1.09
CA ARG A 16 -9.31 -1.42 2.14
C ARG A 16 -10.51 -2.27 1.77
N GLU A 17 -11.61 -1.65 1.33
CA GLU A 17 -12.82 -2.38 0.93
C GLU A 17 -12.55 -3.42 -0.16
N VAL A 18 -11.70 -3.09 -1.14
CA VAL A 18 -11.30 -4.02 -2.20
C VAL A 18 -10.46 -5.18 -1.66
N VAL A 19 -9.58 -4.93 -0.69
CA VAL A 19 -8.73 -5.97 -0.09
C VAL A 19 -9.55 -6.88 0.85
N GLU A 20 -10.42 -6.30 1.68
CA GLU A 20 -11.24 -7.04 2.64
C GLU A 20 -12.38 -7.80 1.97
N GLY A 21 -12.92 -7.27 0.87
CA GLY A 21 -13.94 -7.94 0.07
C GLY A 21 -13.41 -9.01 -0.89
N ALA A 22 -12.09 -9.19 -0.98
CA ALA A 22 -11.48 -10.13 -1.91
C ALA A 22 -11.71 -11.59 -1.48
N PRO A 23 -12.33 -12.43 -2.34
CA PRO A 23 -12.35 -13.87 -2.11
C PRO A 23 -10.94 -14.48 -2.12
N GLU A 24 -10.73 -15.58 -1.40
CA GLU A 24 -9.41 -16.24 -1.33
C GLU A 24 -8.83 -16.66 -2.69
N TRP A 25 -9.70 -16.96 -3.67
CA TRP A 25 -9.29 -17.34 -5.03
C TRP A 25 -8.93 -16.16 -5.93
N ALA A 26 -9.25 -14.94 -5.51
CA ALA A 26 -9.09 -13.75 -6.34
C ALA A 26 -7.63 -13.28 -6.35
N ILE A 27 -7.12 -13.00 -7.54
CA ILE A 27 -5.77 -12.45 -7.74
C ILE A 27 -5.85 -11.00 -8.22
N PHE A 28 -6.85 -10.70 -9.04
CA PHE A 28 -7.06 -9.40 -9.66
C PHE A 28 -8.40 -8.81 -9.22
N TRP A 29 -8.42 -7.48 -9.13
CA TRP A 29 -9.65 -6.71 -9.09
C TRP A 29 -9.69 -5.78 -10.30
N ILE A 30 -10.87 -5.62 -10.90
CA ILE A 30 -11.09 -4.70 -12.01
C ILE A 30 -11.94 -3.50 -11.57
N THR A 31 -11.73 -2.35 -12.19
CA THR A 31 -12.45 -1.10 -11.88
C THR A 31 -13.98 -1.13 -12.11
N GLN A 32 -14.55 -2.29 -12.48
CA GLN A 32 -16.00 -2.56 -12.45
C GLN A 32 -16.51 -3.09 -11.09
N GLY A 33 -15.62 -3.38 -10.14
CA GLY A 33 -16.02 -3.99 -8.86
C GLY A 33 -16.01 -5.52 -8.85
N GLU A 34 -15.38 -6.16 -9.83
CA GLU A 34 -15.32 -7.63 -9.93
C GLU A 34 -13.94 -8.19 -9.56
N TYR A 35 -13.96 -9.38 -8.97
CA TYR A 35 -12.78 -10.16 -8.61
C TYR A 35 -12.54 -11.27 -9.61
N HIS A 36 -11.28 -11.49 -9.94
CA HIS A 36 -10.87 -12.41 -11.01
C HIS A 36 -9.65 -13.21 -10.60
N ILE A 37 -9.64 -14.50 -10.95
CA ILE A 37 -8.50 -15.39 -10.70
C ILE A 37 -7.38 -15.21 -11.74
N SER A 38 -7.70 -14.75 -12.94
CA SER A 38 -6.75 -14.66 -14.06
C SER A 38 -7.12 -13.52 -14.99
N MET A 39 -6.13 -13.02 -15.73
CA MET A 39 -6.40 -12.04 -16.78
C MET A 39 -7.28 -12.57 -17.91
N LEU A 40 -7.36 -13.90 -18.06
CA LEU A 40 -8.22 -14.54 -19.05
C LEU A 40 -9.69 -14.59 -18.62
N SER A 41 -10.00 -14.36 -17.34
CA SER A 41 -11.39 -14.35 -16.85
C SER A 41 -12.07 -12.98 -16.99
N PHE A 42 -11.37 -11.95 -17.48
CA PHE A 42 -11.92 -10.62 -17.67
C PHE A 42 -12.90 -10.57 -18.86
N PRO A 43 -14.21 -10.40 -18.67
CA PRO A 43 -15.09 -10.05 -19.77
C PRO A 43 -14.79 -8.60 -20.19
N ASN A 44 -14.50 -8.36 -21.48
CA ASN A 44 -14.36 -7.03 -22.12
C ASN A 44 -13.77 -5.90 -21.23
N MET A 45 -12.45 -5.69 -21.32
CA MET A 45 -11.71 -4.67 -20.53
C MET A 45 -11.80 -3.24 -21.09
N THR A 46 -12.67 -2.96 -22.06
CA THR A 46 -12.72 -1.65 -22.72
C THR A 46 -13.08 -0.56 -21.70
N GLY A 47 -12.15 0.36 -21.42
CA GLY A 47 -12.33 1.43 -20.43
C GLY A 47 -12.09 1.01 -18.98
N HIS A 48 -11.68 -0.23 -18.71
CA HIS A 48 -11.43 -0.75 -17.37
C HIS A 48 -9.95 -1.05 -17.13
N HIS A 49 -9.58 -1.02 -15.85
CA HIS A 49 -8.24 -1.33 -15.40
C HIS A 49 -8.28 -2.47 -14.41
N SER A 50 -7.30 -3.37 -14.52
CA SER A 50 -7.07 -4.44 -13.57
C SER A 50 -5.80 -4.16 -12.78
N PHE A 51 -5.77 -4.54 -11.52
CA PHE A 51 -4.55 -4.57 -10.71
C PHE A 51 -4.54 -5.77 -9.78
N LEU A 52 -3.33 -6.12 -9.32
CA LEU A 52 -3.15 -7.21 -8.38
C LEU A 52 -3.69 -6.79 -7.01
N ILE A 53 -4.51 -7.65 -6.41
CA ILE A 53 -5.04 -7.42 -5.06
C ILE A 53 -3.90 -7.39 -4.04
N SER A 54 -2.86 -8.20 -4.26
CA SER A 54 -1.65 -8.20 -3.42
C SER A 54 -0.88 -6.87 -3.46
N GLU A 55 -0.89 -6.15 -4.58
CA GLU A 55 -0.28 -4.82 -4.66
C GLU A 55 -1.10 -3.80 -3.87
N VAL A 56 -2.43 -3.80 -4.01
CA VAL A 56 -3.31 -2.92 -3.23
C VAL A 56 -3.16 -3.20 -1.74
N LYS A 57 -3.15 -4.48 -1.35
CA LYS A 57 -2.92 -4.91 0.03
C LYS A 57 -1.59 -4.40 0.57
N ARG A 58 -0.50 -4.56 -0.18
CA ARG A 58 0.83 -4.04 0.22
C ARG A 58 0.77 -2.54 0.46
N LEU A 59 0.15 -1.78 -0.45
CA LEU A 59 0.04 -0.32 -0.34
C LEU A 59 -0.77 0.10 0.89
N VAL A 60 -1.91 -0.56 1.16
CA VAL A 60 -2.71 -0.31 2.37
C VAL A 60 -1.89 -0.58 3.63
N GLU A 61 -1.22 -1.74 3.70
CA GLU A 61 -0.35 -2.09 4.84
C GLU A 61 0.83 -1.13 5.00
N SER A 62 1.39 -0.63 3.91
CA SER A 62 2.46 0.38 3.92
C SER A 62 1.96 1.68 4.53
N VAL A 63 0.78 2.16 4.15
CA VAL A 63 0.20 3.37 4.73
C VAL A 63 -0.08 3.20 6.22
N ASP A 64 -0.67 2.08 6.61
CA ASP A 64 -0.93 1.75 8.02
C ASP A 64 0.34 1.71 8.86
N LEU A 65 1.42 1.13 8.30
CA LEU A 65 2.71 1.08 8.97
C LEU A 65 3.27 2.48 9.21
N ILE A 66 3.24 3.36 8.20
CA ILE A 66 3.71 4.74 8.34
C ILE A 66 2.87 5.51 9.38
N THR A 67 1.55 5.35 9.35
CA THR A 67 0.66 5.95 10.38
C THR A 67 0.98 5.40 11.78
N LYS A 68 1.26 4.10 11.92
CA LYS A 68 1.63 3.48 13.20
C LYS A 68 2.97 3.98 13.74
N VAL A 69 3.92 4.28 12.86
CA VAL A 69 5.24 4.82 13.25
C VAL A 69 5.14 6.26 13.75
N GLY A 70 4.10 6.99 13.37
CA GLY A 70 3.89 8.40 13.72
C GLY A 70 3.82 9.35 12.52
N GLY A 71 3.93 8.82 11.30
CA GLY A 71 3.92 9.58 10.05
C GLY A 71 5.19 9.39 9.22
N LEU A 72 5.24 10.04 8.06
CA LEU A 72 6.33 9.89 7.08
C LEU A 72 7.67 10.40 7.63
N LYS A 73 7.69 11.56 8.29
CA LYS A 73 8.86 12.10 8.96
C LYS A 73 9.44 11.13 10.01
N ASP A 74 8.61 10.64 10.92
CA ASP A 74 9.03 9.71 11.96
C ASP A 74 9.54 8.40 11.35
N ALA A 75 8.88 7.91 10.29
CA ALA A 75 9.34 6.74 9.54
C ALA A 75 10.72 6.93 8.91
N LYS A 76 11.00 8.09 8.30
CA LYS A 76 12.33 8.40 7.75
C LYS A 76 13.40 8.51 8.84
N GLU A 77 13.08 9.14 9.96
CA GLU A 77 14.01 9.24 11.10
C GLU A 77 14.32 7.87 11.70
N GLU A 78 13.30 7.03 11.91
CA GLU A 78 13.48 5.66 12.39
C GLU A 78 14.26 4.81 11.40
N HIS A 79 14.01 4.93 10.09
CA HIS A 79 14.79 4.24 9.05
C HIS A 79 16.29 4.54 9.17
N VAL A 80 16.67 5.82 9.32
CA VAL A 80 18.07 6.23 9.51
C VAL A 80 18.64 5.65 10.81
N LYS A 81 17.91 5.72 11.92
CA LYS A 81 18.36 5.13 13.20
C LYS A 81 18.60 3.63 13.07
N TRP A 82 17.75 2.93 12.33
CA TRP A 82 17.82 1.47 12.18
C TRP A 82 18.97 1.04 11.26
N MET A 83 19.29 1.80 10.21
CA MET A 83 20.49 1.56 9.41
C MET A 83 21.79 1.57 10.24
N HIS A 84 21.83 2.37 11.32
CA HIS A 84 23.00 2.48 12.18
C HIS A 84 23.01 1.50 13.36
N ALA A 85 21.90 0.82 13.67
CA ALA A 85 21.79 -0.08 14.83
C ALA A 85 20.80 -1.24 14.62
N PRO A 86 21.16 -2.29 13.83
CA PRO A 86 20.32 -3.41 13.38
C PRO A 86 19.48 -4.16 14.44
N ASP A 87 19.92 -4.12 15.69
CA ASP A 87 19.41 -5.02 16.72
C ASP A 87 18.24 -4.45 17.54
N LEU A 88 17.93 -3.16 17.38
CA LEU A 88 16.89 -2.44 18.15
C LEU A 88 15.47 -2.53 17.56
N HIS A 89 15.31 -3.01 16.33
CA HIS A 89 14.13 -2.73 15.48
C HIS A 89 12.94 -3.63 15.75
N THR A 90 13.21 -4.92 15.88
CA THR A 90 12.19 -5.96 16.04
C THR A 90 11.43 -5.79 17.34
N TYR A 91 12.04 -5.14 18.34
CA TYR A 91 11.44 -4.93 19.65
C TYR A 91 10.35 -3.83 19.67
N ARG A 92 10.46 -2.78 18.84
CA ARG A 92 9.57 -1.61 18.92
C ARG A 92 8.36 -1.71 17.97
N ILE A 93 8.60 -2.09 16.71
CA ILE A 93 7.56 -2.11 15.66
C ILE A 93 7.38 -3.51 15.06
N GLY A 94 8.41 -4.37 15.16
CA GLY A 94 8.35 -5.75 14.67
C GLY A 94 8.47 -5.89 13.15
N VAL A 95 9.01 -4.89 12.46
CA VAL A 95 9.20 -4.87 10.99
C VAL A 95 10.68 -4.78 10.64
N SER A 96 11.08 -5.34 9.49
CA SER A 96 12.44 -5.19 8.97
C SER A 96 12.69 -3.77 8.43
N VAL A 97 13.95 -3.37 8.35
CA VAL A 97 14.35 -2.07 7.73
C VAL A 97 13.88 -1.99 6.28
N GLU A 98 14.07 -3.07 5.52
CA GLU A 98 13.63 -3.18 4.12
C GLU A 98 12.11 -2.99 3.97
N ARG A 99 11.30 -3.51 4.92
CA ARG A 99 9.85 -3.33 4.88
C ARG A 99 9.45 -1.89 5.15
N LEU A 100 10.16 -1.20 6.05
CA LEU A 100 9.93 0.21 6.33
C LEU A 100 10.35 1.08 5.14
N GLU A 101 11.50 0.79 4.52
CA GLU A 101 11.94 1.48 3.30
C GLU A 101 10.90 1.36 2.18
N GLN A 102 10.39 0.14 1.95
CA GLN A 102 9.31 -0.08 0.99
C GLN A 102 8.02 0.67 1.38
N ALA A 103 7.70 0.76 2.67
CA ALA A 103 6.52 1.50 3.13
C ALA A 103 6.63 3.00 2.87
N ILE A 104 7.83 3.56 3.09
CA ILE A 104 8.13 4.97 2.82
C ILE A 104 7.95 5.23 1.32
N ALA A 105 8.57 4.42 0.46
CA ALA A 105 8.47 4.57 -0.99
C ALA A 105 7.03 4.42 -1.51
N ASP A 106 6.27 3.45 -0.98
CA ASP A 106 4.86 3.26 -1.29
C ASP A 106 4.02 4.48 -0.88
N TYR A 107 4.24 5.00 0.34
CA TYR A 107 3.54 6.17 0.87
C TYR A 107 3.82 7.43 0.05
N GLU A 108 5.08 7.67 -0.30
CA GLU A 108 5.49 8.77 -1.17
C GLU A 108 4.92 8.64 -2.57
N SER A 109 4.83 7.42 -3.11
CA SER A 109 4.20 7.19 -4.40
C SER A 109 2.68 7.47 -4.39
N ILE A 110 2.01 7.40 -3.24
CA ILE A 110 0.58 7.70 -3.10
C ILE A 110 0.37 9.19 -2.84
N TYR A 111 1.07 9.76 -1.86
CA TYR A 111 0.77 11.11 -1.37
C TYR A 111 1.77 12.18 -1.82
N GLY A 112 2.89 11.82 -2.45
CA GLY A 112 3.97 12.73 -2.83
C GLY A 112 4.87 13.13 -1.65
N GLU A 113 6.10 13.57 -1.97
CA GLU A 113 7.00 14.18 -0.99
C GLU A 113 6.44 15.55 -0.57
N GLY A 114 5.80 15.64 0.61
CA GLY A 114 5.38 16.93 1.18
C GLY A 114 3.91 17.09 1.58
N ASN A 115 3.09 16.03 1.55
CA ASN A 115 1.71 16.06 2.08
C ASN A 115 1.64 15.91 3.61
N GLU A 116 2.63 16.46 4.32
CA GLU A 116 2.58 16.68 5.77
C GLU A 116 1.96 18.06 6.03
N GLN A 117 0.64 18.19 5.83
CA GLN A 117 -0.11 19.26 6.48
C GLN A 117 -0.86 18.69 7.68
N GLU A 118 -0.28 18.97 8.84
CA GLU A 118 -0.90 19.23 10.14
C GLU A 118 -2.35 18.73 10.33
N LYS A 119 -2.51 17.76 11.22
CA LYS A 119 -3.65 17.73 12.13
C LYS A 119 -3.19 17.56 13.56
#